data_AF-A0A2T1DWV1-F1
#
_entry.id   AF-A0A2T1DWV1-F1
#
_cell.length_a   1.000
_cell.length_b   1.000
_cell.length_c   1.000
_cell.angle_alpha   90.00
_cell.angle_beta   90.00
_cell.angle_gamma   90.00
#
_symmetry.space_group_name_H-M   'P 1'
#
loop_
_entity.id
_entity.type
_entity.pdbx_description
1 polymer ?
#
loop_
_entity_poly.entity_id
_entity_poly.type
_entity_poly.pdbx_seq_one_letter_code
_entity_poly.pdbx_strand_id
1 'polypeptide(L)'
;MSYAINCFRTITRLGIFRQVKIEGAIVLVPVGIPASPKKVGINPGDSIEEPTELTMGGKLVPSFSYVKESKSEIEIEFDSATTEIEQLIHGNVVGAGTNVHGYVYAEFNTASLPPARVEGQIGYSVTAQDANSKAQVSYIDLTTKLSAPIAVEAVDATLAGDQITIDAHMSFTVSAALAEKAVEVHAWVPCVIPTAAIITAKPIGLVSVFAQGINHDDTARLVIARNCARLAGGQISSDPGRSVKLRILPDVTDGTGLGYQIIDTPLETAA
;
A
#
# COMPACT_ATOMS: atom_id res chain seq x y z
N MET A 1 -28.61 8.86 3.30
CA MET A 1 -27.20 8.78 2.82
C MET A 1 -26.41 9.85 3.56
N SER A 2 -25.43 9.47 4.39
CA SER A 2 -24.44 10.42 4.91
C SER A 2 -23.62 10.93 3.73
N TYR A 3 -23.73 12.21 3.40
CA TYR A 3 -22.88 12.83 2.39
C TYR A 3 -21.49 13.05 2.99
N ALA A 4 -20.46 12.49 2.37
CA ALA A 4 -19.09 12.81 2.74
C ALA A 4 -18.87 14.33 2.58
N ILE A 5 -18.39 14.97 3.64
CA ILE A 5 -18.00 16.37 3.65
C ILE A 5 -16.71 16.47 2.84
N ASN A 6 -16.82 16.91 1.59
CA ASN A 6 -15.65 17.32 0.80
C ASN A 6 -15.02 18.52 1.49
N CYS A 7 -13.86 18.30 2.09
CA CYS A 7 -13.28 19.29 2.98
C CYS A 7 -12.68 20.47 2.21
N PHE A 8 -12.17 20.26 1.00
CA PHE A 8 -11.39 21.25 0.27
C PHE A 8 -11.73 21.27 -1.21
N ARG A 9 -11.79 22.48 -1.79
CA ARG A 9 -11.66 22.71 -3.23
C ARG A 9 -10.21 22.47 -3.68
N THR A 10 -9.26 22.92 -2.87
CA THR A 10 -7.82 22.79 -3.15
C THR A 10 -7.08 22.50 -1.86
N ILE A 11 -6.31 21.42 -1.82
CA ILE A 11 -5.51 21.05 -0.65
C ILE A 11 -4.12 21.66 -0.82
N THR A 12 -3.71 22.49 0.13
CA THR A 12 -2.40 23.16 0.10
C THR A 12 -1.37 22.43 0.95
N ARG A 13 -1.79 21.79 2.05
CA ARG A 13 -0.91 21.01 2.93
C ARG A 13 -1.64 19.80 3.48
N LEU A 14 -0.93 18.67 3.57
CA LEU A 14 -1.35 17.47 4.29
C LEU A 14 -0.19 17.00 5.17
N GLY A 15 -0.49 16.70 6.43
CA GLY A 15 0.41 16.02 7.35
C GLY A 15 -0.28 14.81 7.94
N ILE A 16 0.29 13.62 7.73
CA ILE A 16 -0.11 12.39 8.40
C ILE A 16 1.00 12.00 9.37
N PHE A 17 0.66 11.75 10.63
CA PHE A 17 1.63 11.47 11.68
C PHE A 17 1.24 10.20 12.42
N ARG A 18 2.17 9.26 12.56
CA ARG A 18 1.99 8.12 13.46
C ARG A 18 2.20 8.57 14.91
N GLN A 19 1.35 8.10 15.81
CA GLN A 19 1.53 8.30 17.24
C GLN A 19 2.43 7.19 17.81
N VAL A 20 3.60 7.56 18.33
CA VAL A 20 4.55 6.62 18.92
C VAL A 20 4.76 6.97 20.38
N LYS A 21 4.71 5.96 21.26
CA LYS A 21 5.05 6.14 22.67
C LYS A 21 6.57 6.04 22.86
N ILE A 22 7.20 7.11 23.31
CA ILE A 22 8.63 7.18 23.63
C ILE A 22 8.73 7.63 25.09
N GLU A 23 9.33 6.79 25.95
CA GLU A 23 9.56 7.12 27.37
C GLU A 23 8.31 7.57 28.15
N GLY A 24 7.13 7.08 27.76
CA GLY A 24 5.87 7.45 28.39
C GLY A 24 5.09 8.58 27.70
N ALA A 25 5.74 9.38 26.84
CA ALA A 25 5.12 10.45 26.07
C ALA A 25 4.66 9.99 24.69
N ILE A 26 3.55 10.53 24.20
CA ILE A 26 3.12 10.34 22.81
C ILE A 26 3.84 11.37 21.93
N VAL A 27 4.57 10.88 20.93
CA VAL A 27 5.31 11.68 19.96
C VAL A 27 4.70 11.46 18.58
N LEU A 28 4.47 12.54 17.85
CA LEU A 28 4.02 12.51 16.46
C LEU A 28 5.22 12.36 15.54
N VAL A 29 5.28 11.24 14.81
CA VAL A 29 6.32 11.00 13.81
C VAL A 29 5.69 11.11 12.42
N PRO A 30 6.21 11.96 11.52
CA PRO A 30 5.61 12.14 10.21
C PRO A 30 5.68 10.87 9.36
N VAL A 31 4.62 10.63 8.60
CA VAL A 31 4.58 9.69 7.48
C VAL A 31 4.95 10.48 6.23
N GLY A 32 6.09 10.16 5.62
CA GLY A 32 6.70 10.93 4.52
C GLY A 32 5.98 10.76 3.19
N ILE A 33 4.73 11.21 3.09
CA ILE A 33 3.94 11.13 1.86
C ILE A 33 4.51 12.13 0.84
N PRO A 34 5.00 11.67 -0.33
CA PRO A 34 5.74 12.52 -1.26
C PRO A 34 4.85 13.34 -2.19
N ALA A 35 3.53 13.10 -2.20
CA ALA A 35 2.57 13.79 -3.05
C ALA A 35 1.38 14.32 -2.26
N SER A 36 0.85 15.46 -2.69
CA SER A 36 -0.40 16.00 -2.16
C SER A 36 -1.56 15.05 -2.45
N PRO A 37 -2.52 14.89 -1.52
CA PRO A 37 -3.73 14.13 -1.78
C PRO A 37 -4.56 14.82 -2.87
N LYS A 38 -5.27 14.02 -3.65
CA LYS A 38 -6.29 14.46 -4.60
C LYS A 38 -7.52 15.00 -3.87
N LYS A 39 -7.93 14.30 -2.81
CA LYS A 39 -9.15 14.59 -2.06
C LYS A 39 -9.01 14.17 -0.60
N VAL A 40 -9.63 14.96 0.28
CA VAL A 40 -9.84 14.62 1.68
C VAL A 40 -11.32 14.79 1.96
N GLY A 41 -11.98 13.71 2.37
CA GLY A 41 -13.38 13.69 2.73
C GLY A 41 -13.55 13.22 4.18
N ILE A 42 -14.47 13.85 4.91
CA ILE A 42 -14.91 13.37 6.22
C ILE A 42 -16.32 12.82 6.05
N ASN A 43 -16.51 11.55 6.37
CA ASN A 43 -17.83 11.03 6.65
C ASN A 43 -18.07 11.25 8.16
N PRO A 44 -18.96 12.18 8.55
CA PRO A 44 -19.20 12.45 9.97
C PRO A 44 -19.75 11.22 10.69
N GLY A 45 -20.25 10.22 9.95
CA GLY A 45 -20.97 9.11 10.56
C GLY A 45 -22.28 9.60 11.16
N ASP A 46 -22.88 10.65 10.59
CA ASP A 46 -24.23 11.06 10.94
C ASP A 46 -25.16 10.52 9.85
N SER A 47 -25.76 9.35 10.08
CA SER A 47 -26.98 9.04 9.36
C SER A 47 -28.14 9.71 10.10
N ILE A 48 -28.42 10.98 9.76
CA ILE A 48 -29.76 11.52 9.98
C ILE A 48 -30.66 10.82 8.97
N GLU A 49 -31.14 9.64 9.31
CA GLU A 49 -32.39 9.18 8.74
C GLU A 49 -33.49 9.84 9.57
N GLU A 50 -34.54 10.34 8.93
CA GLU A 50 -35.80 10.66 9.58
C GLU A 50 -36.71 9.44 9.45
N PRO A 51 -36.52 8.34 10.20
CA PRO A 51 -37.53 7.30 10.24
C PRO A 51 -38.78 7.89 10.89
N THR A 52 -39.87 7.87 10.13
CA THR A 52 -41.19 8.21 10.66
C THR A 52 -41.74 6.98 11.38
N GLU A 53 -41.98 7.10 12.68
CA GLU A 53 -42.62 6.03 13.45
C GLU A 53 -44.12 6.28 13.51
N LEU A 54 -44.91 5.21 13.35
CA LEU A 54 -46.35 5.27 13.53
C LEU A 54 -46.65 5.24 15.03
N THR A 55 -47.10 6.37 15.59
CA THR A 55 -47.57 6.40 16.97
C THR A 55 -48.76 5.44 17.17
N MET A 56 -49.01 5.01 18.40
CA MET A 56 -50.18 4.17 18.71
C MET A 56 -51.55 4.82 18.37
N GLY A 57 -51.56 6.12 18.02
CA GLY A 57 -52.73 6.83 17.48
C GLY A 57 -52.76 6.96 15.95
N GLY A 58 -51.89 6.26 15.22
CA GLY A 58 -51.86 6.21 13.74
C GLY A 58 -51.20 7.42 13.06
N LYS A 59 -50.59 8.33 13.82
CA LYS A 59 -49.90 9.51 13.27
C LYS A 59 -48.41 9.17 13.07
N LEU A 60 -47.90 9.37 11.86
CA LEU A 60 -46.46 9.33 11.58
C LEU A 60 -45.81 10.53 12.26
N VAL A 61 -44.86 10.29 13.17
CA VAL A 61 -44.09 11.33 13.85
C VAL A 61 -42.62 11.12 13.51
N PRO A 62 -41.86 12.18 13.16
CA PRO A 62 -40.42 12.05 12.97
C PRO A 62 -39.77 11.61 14.28
N SER A 63 -39.12 10.45 14.25
CA SER A 63 -38.32 9.97 15.38
C SER A 63 -36.86 10.34 15.15
N PHE A 64 -36.24 11.00 16.13
CA PHE A 64 -34.80 11.25 16.11
C PHE A 64 -34.10 10.04 16.71
N SER A 65 -33.76 9.06 15.87
CA SER A 65 -32.94 7.93 16.29
C SER A 65 -31.54 8.02 15.67
N TYR A 66 -30.52 8.15 16.52
CA TYR A 66 -29.13 8.01 16.09
C TYR A 66 -28.84 6.55 15.77
N VAL A 67 -28.39 6.24 14.55
CA VAL A 67 -27.89 4.89 14.24
C VAL A 67 -26.57 4.70 14.98
N LYS A 68 -26.62 3.94 16.06
CA LYS A 68 -25.53 3.57 16.99
C LYS A 68 -24.21 3.10 16.33
N GLU A 69 -24.22 2.83 15.03
CA GLU A 69 -23.11 2.21 14.29
C GLU A 69 -22.40 3.12 13.29
N SER A 70 -22.89 4.34 13.09
CA SER A 70 -22.25 5.26 12.14
C SER A 70 -21.01 5.90 12.81
N LYS A 71 -19.84 5.42 12.41
CA LYS A 71 -18.54 5.84 12.97
C LYS A 71 -17.98 6.91 12.04
N SER A 72 -17.46 8.00 12.63
CA SER A 72 -16.82 9.05 11.84
C SER A 72 -15.55 8.51 11.17
N GLU A 73 -15.37 8.85 9.90
CA GLU A 73 -14.28 8.37 9.06
C GLU A 73 -13.67 9.52 8.27
N ILE A 74 -12.36 9.47 8.08
CA ILE A 74 -11.65 10.32 7.13
C ILE A 74 -11.12 9.44 5.99
N GLU A 75 -11.45 9.85 4.77
CA GLU A 75 -10.98 9.24 3.54
C GLU A 75 -10.01 10.20 2.84
N ILE A 76 -8.85 9.68 2.45
CA ILE A 76 -7.80 10.44 1.77
C ILE A 76 -7.44 9.71 0.48
N GLU A 77 -7.62 10.39 -0.64
CA GLU A 77 -7.34 9.85 -1.98
C GLU A 77 -6.03 10.45 -2.51
N PHE A 78 -5.19 9.62 -3.10
CA PHE A 78 -3.91 9.97 -3.72
C PHE A 78 -3.90 9.51 -5.19
N ASP A 79 -3.25 10.27 -6.07
CA ASP A 79 -3.15 9.95 -7.51
C ASP A 79 -2.00 8.96 -7.83
N SER A 80 -1.19 8.57 -6.84
CA SER A 80 -0.08 7.64 -7.03
C SER A 80 0.10 6.71 -5.83
N ALA A 81 0.63 5.52 -6.10
CA ALA A 81 1.03 4.56 -5.09
C ALA A 81 2.48 4.84 -4.64
N THR A 82 2.68 4.94 -3.33
CA THR A 82 4.01 5.07 -2.72
C THR A 82 4.10 4.11 -1.55
N THR A 83 5.30 3.69 -1.19
CA THR A 83 5.52 2.75 -0.09
C THR A 83 4.90 3.25 1.22
N GLU A 84 4.89 4.56 1.44
CA GLU A 84 4.29 5.19 2.62
C GLU A 84 2.77 5.14 2.63
N ILE A 85 2.13 5.22 1.47
CA ILE A 85 0.68 5.09 1.34
C ILE A 85 0.29 3.61 1.52
N GLU A 86 1.06 2.70 0.92
CA GLU A 86 0.86 1.25 1.10
C GLU A 86 1.04 0.87 2.58
N GLN A 87 2.00 1.48 3.30
CA GLN A 87 2.16 1.30 4.74
C GLN A 87 0.87 1.63 5.52
N LEU A 88 0.19 2.72 5.15
CA LEU A 88 -1.04 3.15 5.80
C LEU A 88 -2.19 2.17 5.49
N ILE A 89 -2.28 1.72 4.25
CA ILE A 89 -3.27 0.74 3.79
C ILE A 89 -3.04 -0.60 4.50
N HIS A 90 -1.80 -1.07 4.61
CA HIS A 90 -1.45 -2.32 5.27
C HIS A 90 -1.44 -2.22 6.80
N GLY A 91 -1.42 -1.01 7.37
CA GLY A 91 -1.40 -0.79 8.82
C GLY A 91 -0.04 -1.02 9.48
N ASN A 92 1.03 -0.95 8.69
CA ASN A 92 2.38 -1.32 9.09
C ASN A 92 3.36 -0.18 8.80
N VAL A 93 4.46 -0.09 9.53
CA VAL A 93 5.44 0.98 9.31
C VAL A 93 6.44 0.63 8.20
N VAL A 94 6.87 1.64 7.45
CA VAL A 94 8.05 1.56 6.57
C VAL A 94 9.30 1.49 7.43
N GLY A 95 10.20 0.58 7.07
CA GLY A 95 11.50 0.44 7.67
C GLY A 95 12.56 0.08 6.64
N ALA A 96 13.81 0.03 7.08
CA ALA A 96 14.88 -0.58 6.32
C ALA A 96 14.94 -2.07 6.65
N GLY A 97 14.91 -2.90 5.61
CA GLY A 97 15.19 -4.31 5.69
C GLY A 97 16.62 -4.56 5.24
N THR A 98 17.36 -5.34 6.02
CA THR A 98 18.62 -5.94 5.59
C THR A 98 18.37 -7.38 5.20
N ASN A 99 18.95 -7.84 4.10
CA ASN A 99 18.82 -9.23 3.62
C ASN A 99 17.37 -9.67 3.42
N VAL A 100 16.58 -8.87 2.72
CA VAL A 100 15.16 -9.15 2.47
C VAL A 100 15.05 -10.26 1.42
N HIS A 101 14.45 -11.39 1.79
CA HIS A 101 14.21 -12.48 0.88
C HIS A 101 13.09 -12.14 -0.11
N GLY A 102 13.34 -12.34 -1.40
CA GLY A 102 12.39 -12.12 -2.47
C GLY A 102 12.62 -13.08 -3.63
N TYR A 103 11.93 -12.82 -4.74
CA TYR A 103 12.14 -13.52 -6.00
C TYR A 103 12.43 -12.50 -7.09
N VAL A 104 13.36 -12.84 -7.99
CA VAL A 104 13.63 -12.05 -9.19
C VAL A 104 13.18 -12.85 -10.40
N TYR A 105 12.42 -12.18 -11.24
CA TYR A 105 11.99 -12.72 -12.52
C TYR A 105 13.08 -12.52 -13.58
N ALA A 106 13.29 -13.55 -14.39
CA ALA A 106 14.03 -13.50 -15.63
C ALA A 106 13.27 -14.20 -16.74
N GLU A 107 13.39 -13.65 -17.93
CA GLU A 107 12.84 -14.17 -19.17
C GLU A 107 13.93 -14.11 -20.22
N PHE A 108 14.22 -15.26 -20.84
CA PHE A 108 15.29 -15.36 -21.82
C PHE A 108 15.08 -16.54 -22.75
N ASN A 109 15.70 -16.47 -23.93
CA ASN A 109 15.74 -17.60 -24.85
C ASN A 109 16.94 -18.50 -24.54
N THR A 110 16.78 -19.82 -24.58
CA THR A 110 17.87 -20.77 -24.28
C THR A 110 19.04 -20.70 -25.26
N ALA A 111 18.83 -20.14 -26.46
CA ALA A 111 19.90 -19.88 -27.44
C ALA A 111 20.70 -18.59 -27.13
N SER A 112 20.19 -17.71 -26.27
CA SER A 112 20.80 -16.42 -25.92
C SER A 112 20.56 -16.12 -24.44
N LEU A 113 21.44 -16.65 -23.61
CA LEU A 113 21.37 -16.46 -22.17
C LEU A 113 21.63 -14.98 -21.81
N PRO A 114 20.94 -14.46 -20.79
CA PRO A 114 21.16 -13.10 -20.34
C PRO A 114 22.54 -13.00 -19.66
N PRO A 115 23.23 -11.86 -19.77
CA PRO A 115 24.45 -11.65 -19.02
C PRO A 115 24.18 -11.66 -17.51
N ALA A 116 25.20 -12.04 -16.74
CA ALA A 116 25.15 -11.91 -15.28
C ALA A 116 24.86 -10.46 -14.87
N ARG A 117 24.08 -10.29 -13.81
CA ARG A 117 23.74 -8.96 -13.30
C ARG A 117 24.93 -8.33 -12.60
N VAL A 118 25.08 -7.02 -12.73
CA VAL A 118 26.16 -6.26 -12.08
C VAL A 118 25.69 -5.61 -10.78
N GLU A 119 26.63 -5.19 -9.94
CA GLU A 119 26.33 -4.56 -8.65
C GLU A 119 25.31 -3.41 -8.79
N GLY A 120 24.38 -3.33 -7.84
CA GLY A 120 23.29 -2.36 -7.85
C GLY A 120 22.08 -2.74 -8.72
N GLN A 121 22.16 -3.79 -9.56
CA GLN A 121 21.00 -4.33 -10.25
C GLN A 121 20.19 -5.28 -9.36
N ILE A 122 18.86 -5.22 -9.44
CA ILE A 122 17.97 -6.22 -8.81
C ILE A 122 18.43 -7.61 -9.27
N GLY A 123 18.63 -8.56 -8.37
CA GLY A 123 19.11 -9.92 -8.71
C GLY A 123 20.63 -10.10 -8.71
N TYR A 124 21.43 -9.03 -8.57
CA TYR A 124 22.86 -9.16 -8.26
C TYR A 124 23.11 -9.94 -6.97
N SER A 125 22.15 -9.96 -6.06
CA SER A 125 22.26 -10.64 -4.76
C SER A 125 21.62 -12.03 -4.72
N VAL A 126 21.36 -12.62 -5.89
CA VAL A 126 21.06 -14.05 -6.02
C VAL A 126 22.33 -14.83 -5.70
N THR A 127 22.22 -15.80 -4.80
CA THR A 127 23.26 -16.81 -4.56
C THR A 127 23.13 -17.93 -5.58
N ALA A 128 24.20 -18.69 -5.81
CA ALA A 128 24.12 -19.92 -6.58
C ALA A 128 23.02 -20.85 -6.03
N GLN A 129 22.29 -21.49 -6.95
CA GLN A 129 21.22 -22.44 -6.68
C GLN A 129 21.74 -23.88 -6.88
N ASP A 130 21.04 -24.83 -6.28
CA ASP A 130 21.32 -26.26 -6.41
C ASP A 130 20.02 -27.05 -6.63
N ALA A 131 20.13 -28.39 -6.62
CA ALA A 131 18.98 -29.29 -6.76
C ALA A 131 17.89 -29.14 -5.67
N ASN A 132 18.19 -28.46 -4.56
CA ASN A 132 17.23 -28.16 -3.49
C ASN A 132 16.64 -26.74 -3.61
N SER A 133 16.94 -26.03 -4.69
CA SER A 133 16.48 -24.67 -4.94
C SER A 133 14.95 -24.56 -4.92
N LYS A 134 14.47 -23.42 -4.45
CA LYS A 134 13.06 -22.99 -4.56
C LYS A 134 12.79 -22.20 -5.84
N ALA A 135 13.75 -22.12 -6.76
CA ALA A 135 13.56 -21.46 -8.04
C ALA A 135 12.51 -22.21 -8.86
N GLN A 136 11.62 -21.45 -9.50
CA GLN A 136 10.63 -21.99 -10.42
C GLN A 136 11.06 -21.61 -11.83
N VAL A 137 11.50 -22.61 -12.59
CA VAL A 137 11.95 -22.42 -13.97
C VAL A 137 11.09 -23.27 -14.88
N SER A 138 10.58 -22.68 -15.95
CA SER A 138 9.73 -23.37 -16.91
C SER A 138 9.80 -22.73 -18.29
N TYR A 139 9.38 -23.48 -19.31
CA TYR A 139 9.11 -22.97 -20.65
C TYR A 139 7.73 -23.45 -21.11
N ILE A 140 7.19 -22.84 -22.16
CA ILE A 140 5.98 -23.36 -22.81
C ILE A 140 6.38 -24.34 -23.91
N ASP A 141 6.02 -25.61 -23.77
CA ASP A 141 6.29 -26.62 -24.78
C ASP A 141 5.45 -26.34 -26.04
N LEU A 142 6.13 -26.15 -27.18
CA LEU A 142 5.47 -25.76 -28.42
C LEU A 142 4.60 -26.88 -29.01
N THR A 143 4.80 -28.13 -28.63
CA THR A 143 4.01 -29.28 -29.08
C THR A 143 2.77 -29.45 -28.22
N THR A 144 2.94 -29.49 -26.90
CA THR A 144 1.83 -29.75 -25.97
C THR A 144 1.06 -28.49 -25.57
N LYS A 145 1.63 -27.31 -25.79
CA LYS A 145 1.12 -26.00 -25.35
C LYS A 145 0.97 -25.89 -23.82
N LEU A 146 1.63 -26.75 -23.06
CA LEU A 146 1.64 -26.75 -21.61
C LEU A 146 2.97 -26.22 -21.08
N SER A 147 2.95 -25.71 -19.85
CA SER A 147 4.16 -25.35 -19.13
C SER A 147 4.94 -26.63 -18.78
N ALA A 148 6.19 -26.68 -19.24
CA ALA A 148 7.15 -27.74 -18.94
C ALA A 148 8.16 -27.22 -17.90
N PRO A 149 8.32 -27.87 -16.74
CA PRO A 149 9.29 -27.47 -15.74
C PRO A 149 10.72 -27.76 -16.22
N ILE A 150 11.66 -26.88 -15.87
CA ILE A 150 13.10 -27.08 -16.05
C ILE A 150 13.71 -27.35 -14.69
N ALA A 151 14.47 -28.44 -14.57
CA ALA A 151 15.14 -28.79 -13.33
C ALA A 151 16.36 -27.88 -13.09
N VAL A 152 16.49 -27.36 -11.87
CA VAL A 152 17.66 -26.59 -11.46
C VAL A 152 18.66 -27.54 -10.82
N GLU A 153 19.90 -27.50 -11.29
CA GLU A 153 21.01 -28.33 -10.80
C GLU A 153 22.11 -27.46 -10.19
N ALA A 154 23.03 -28.07 -9.45
CA ALA A 154 24.21 -27.39 -8.92
C ALA A 154 25.10 -26.85 -10.05
N VAL A 155 25.79 -25.73 -9.80
CA VAL A 155 26.60 -25.01 -10.81
C VAL A 155 27.67 -25.89 -11.48
N ASP A 156 28.18 -26.90 -10.79
CA ASP A 156 29.19 -27.85 -11.25
C ASP A 156 28.61 -29.18 -11.77
N ALA A 157 27.28 -29.32 -11.83
CA ALA A 157 26.63 -30.53 -12.33
C ALA A 157 26.78 -30.67 -13.85
N THR A 158 26.87 -31.91 -14.32
CA THR A 158 26.76 -32.22 -15.75
C THR A 158 25.29 -32.22 -16.17
N LEU A 159 24.88 -31.22 -16.94
CA LEU A 159 23.48 -31.03 -17.33
C LEU A 159 23.06 -31.93 -18.49
N ALA A 160 21.86 -32.49 -18.40
CA ALA A 160 21.21 -33.30 -19.41
C ALA A 160 19.69 -33.05 -19.45
N GLY A 161 19.06 -33.30 -20.60
CA GLY A 161 17.61 -33.09 -20.74
C GLY A 161 17.20 -31.64 -20.47
N ASP A 162 16.09 -31.42 -19.77
CA ASP A 162 15.60 -30.07 -19.44
C ASP A 162 16.15 -29.61 -18.09
N GLN A 163 17.45 -29.32 -18.06
CA GLN A 163 18.19 -28.88 -16.88
C GLN A 163 18.90 -27.53 -17.10
N ILE A 164 19.03 -26.77 -16.01
CA ILE A 164 19.71 -25.48 -15.96
C ILE A 164 20.50 -25.35 -14.66
N THR A 165 21.62 -24.63 -14.67
CA THR A 165 22.22 -24.09 -13.44
C THR A 165 21.95 -22.60 -13.33
N ILE A 166 21.83 -22.13 -12.09
CA ILE A 166 21.66 -20.71 -11.77
C ILE A 166 22.75 -20.37 -10.77
N ASP A 167 23.80 -19.69 -11.23
CA ASP A 167 24.89 -19.23 -10.38
C ASP A 167 24.55 -17.88 -9.74
N ALA A 168 25.48 -17.36 -8.93
CA ALA A 168 25.38 -16.03 -8.36
C ALA A 168 25.12 -14.97 -9.44
N HIS A 169 24.50 -13.86 -9.03
CA HIS A 169 24.18 -12.73 -9.93
C HIS A 169 23.24 -13.10 -11.09
N MET A 170 22.44 -14.16 -10.97
CA MET A 170 21.56 -14.67 -12.03
C MET A 170 22.31 -15.04 -13.32
N SER A 171 23.50 -15.62 -13.21
CA SER A 171 24.14 -16.24 -14.36
C SER A 171 23.52 -17.62 -14.61
N PHE A 172 23.13 -17.90 -15.85
CA PHE A 172 22.47 -19.15 -16.22
C PHE A 172 23.39 -20.00 -17.09
N THR A 173 23.33 -21.32 -16.92
CA THR A 173 23.86 -22.29 -17.90
C THR A 173 22.79 -23.32 -18.20
N VAL A 174 22.47 -23.54 -19.47
CA VAL A 174 21.47 -24.54 -19.90
C VAL A 174 22.16 -25.80 -20.41
N SER A 175 21.49 -26.95 -20.31
CA SER A 175 21.95 -28.18 -20.95
C SER A 175 22.01 -28.02 -22.49
N ALA A 176 22.82 -28.85 -23.16
CA ALA A 176 22.88 -28.86 -24.63
C ALA A 176 21.51 -29.18 -25.26
N ALA A 177 20.78 -30.15 -24.70
CA ALA A 177 19.45 -30.54 -25.19
C ALA A 177 18.43 -29.38 -25.08
N LEU A 178 18.50 -28.60 -24.00
CA LEU A 178 17.61 -27.46 -23.78
C LEU A 178 18.01 -26.25 -24.64
N ALA A 179 19.31 -26.06 -24.91
CA ALA A 179 19.81 -25.05 -25.84
C ALA A 179 19.33 -25.31 -27.28
N GLU A 180 19.38 -26.57 -27.74
CA GLU A 180 18.91 -26.97 -29.07
C GLU A 180 17.41 -26.69 -29.29
N LYS A 181 16.60 -26.73 -28.23
CA LYS A 181 15.17 -26.40 -28.30
C LYS A 181 14.89 -24.92 -28.56
N ALA A 182 15.83 -24.01 -28.27
CA ALA A 182 15.71 -22.56 -28.45
C ALA A 182 14.40 -21.95 -27.91
N VAL A 183 13.99 -22.37 -26.71
CA VAL A 183 12.71 -22.00 -26.08
C VAL A 183 12.84 -20.75 -25.21
N GLU A 184 11.73 -20.05 -25.01
CA GLU A 184 11.62 -18.94 -24.06
C GLU A 184 11.36 -19.49 -22.65
N VAL A 185 12.28 -19.18 -21.75
CA VAL A 185 12.30 -19.66 -20.36
C VAL A 185 11.87 -18.52 -19.44
N HIS A 186 10.96 -18.86 -18.53
CA HIS A 186 10.50 -18.01 -17.45
C HIS A 186 11.07 -18.56 -16.12
N ALA A 187 11.86 -17.75 -15.43
CA ALA A 187 12.53 -18.13 -14.19
C ALA A 187 12.16 -17.17 -13.05
N TRP A 188 11.64 -17.71 -11.95
CA TRP A 188 11.48 -17.02 -10.67
C TRP A 188 12.54 -17.52 -9.70
N VAL A 189 13.57 -16.72 -9.47
CA VAL A 189 14.77 -17.13 -8.72
C VAL A 189 14.78 -16.46 -7.34
N PRO A 190 14.94 -17.22 -6.24
CA PRO A 190 15.08 -16.64 -4.90
C PRO A 190 16.29 -15.69 -4.83
N CYS A 191 16.10 -14.53 -4.23
CA CYS A 191 17.17 -13.55 -4.01
C CYS A 191 17.13 -12.99 -2.59
N VAL A 192 18.22 -12.36 -2.18
CA VAL A 192 18.33 -11.66 -0.89
C VAL A 192 18.70 -10.21 -1.16
N ILE A 193 17.80 -9.25 -0.99
CA ILE A 193 18.11 -7.83 -1.23
C ILE A 193 18.86 -7.27 0.00
N PRO A 194 20.15 -6.86 -0.13
CA PRO A 194 20.97 -6.49 1.03
C PRO A 194 20.41 -5.29 1.79
N THR A 195 19.86 -4.31 1.08
CA THR A 195 19.22 -3.12 1.65
C THR A 195 17.96 -2.79 0.86
N ALA A 196 16.80 -2.78 1.50
CA ALA A 196 15.53 -2.41 0.88
C ALA A 196 14.65 -1.58 1.81
N ALA A 197 13.86 -0.67 1.25
CA ALA A 197 12.71 -0.11 1.96
C ALA A 197 11.60 -1.17 1.98
N ILE A 198 11.14 -1.56 3.17
CA ILE A 198 10.12 -2.59 3.35
C ILE A 198 8.97 -2.09 4.19
N ILE A 199 7.81 -2.69 3.98
CA ILE A 199 6.70 -2.63 4.92
C ILE A 199 6.97 -3.69 5.99
N THR A 200 7.21 -3.26 7.22
CA THR A 200 7.57 -4.14 8.34
C THR A 200 6.34 -4.88 8.89
N ALA A 201 6.54 -5.83 9.82
CA ALA A 201 5.45 -6.42 10.59
C ALA A 201 4.99 -5.53 11.77
N LYS A 202 5.66 -4.39 12.01
CA LYS A 202 5.36 -3.53 13.15
C LYS A 202 4.13 -2.66 12.83
N PRO A 203 3.09 -2.69 13.67
CA PRO A 203 1.88 -1.93 13.41
C PRO A 203 2.15 -0.43 13.51
N ILE A 204 1.45 0.35 12.66
CA ILE A 204 1.54 1.81 12.66
C ILE A 204 0.84 2.46 13.86
N GLY A 205 -0.08 1.75 14.51
CA GLY A 205 -0.83 2.25 15.67
C GLY A 205 -1.90 3.28 15.27
N LEU A 206 -2.06 4.31 16.11
CA LEU A 206 -2.92 5.46 15.83
C LEU A 206 -2.18 6.48 14.96
N VAL A 207 -2.96 7.23 14.19
CA VAL A 207 -2.49 8.23 13.24
C VAL A 207 -3.23 9.55 13.49
N SER A 208 -2.53 10.67 13.36
CA SER A 208 -3.10 12.00 13.32
C SER A 208 -3.07 12.53 11.90
N VAL A 209 -4.17 13.16 11.47
CA VAL A 209 -4.29 13.80 10.16
C VAL A 209 -4.51 15.29 10.35
N PHE A 210 -3.70 16.08 9.66
CA PHE A 210 -3.84 17.52 9.56
C PHE A 210 -3.89 17.88 8.08
N ALA A 211 -4.94 18.55 7.65
CA ALA A 211 -5.08 19.01 6.27
C ALA A 211 -5.44 20.49 6.25
N GLN A 212 -4.78 21.25 5.40
CA GLN A 212 -5.07 22.66 5.16
C GLN A 212 -5.33 22.87 3.68
N GLY A 213 -6.26 23.76 3.38
CA GLY A 213 -6.62 24.07 2.01
C GLY A 213 -7.59 25.23 1.90
N ILE A 214 -8.11 25.40 0.70
CA ILE A 214 -9.17 26.35 0.38
C ILE A 214 -10.48 25.59 0.27
N ASN A 215 -11.50 26.05 0.99
CA ASN A 215 -12.85 25.51 0.92
C ASN A 215 -13.58 26.01 -0.35
N HIS A 216 -14.75 25.44 -0.65
CA HIS A 216 -15.58 25.83 -1.79
C HIS A 216 -16.21 27.23 -1.67
N ASP A 217 -16.24 27.80 -0.47
CA ASP A 217 -16.72 29.16 -0.16
C ASP A 217 -15.58 30.20 -0.13
N ASP A 218 -14.40 29.87 -0.66
CA ASP A 218 -13.21 30.71 -0.68
C ASP A 218 -12.63 31.08 0.69
N THR A 219 -12.98 30.34 1.76
CA THR A 219 -12.27 30.45 3.05
C THR A 219 -11.07 29.52 3.12
N ALA A 220 -10.05 29.89 3.91
CA ALA A 220 -8.99 28.97 4.29
C ALA A 220 -9.53 28.00 5.35
N ARG A 221 -9.40 26.71 5.11
CA ARG A 221 -9.88 25.66 6.02
C ARG A 221 -8.73 24.85 6.59
N LEU A 222 -8.83 24.52 7.86
CA LEU A 222 -7.97 23.57 8.57
C LEU A 222 -8.83 22.43 9.12
N VAL A 223 -8.46 21.21 8.77
CA VAL A 223 -9.04 19.97 9.28
C VAL A 223 -8.03 19.27 10.16
N ILE A 224 -8.45 18.92 11.38
CA ILE A 224 -7.63 18.25 12.39
C ILE A 224 -8.37 17.02 12.88
N ALA A 225 -7.75 15.84 12.78
CA ALA A 225 -8.21 14.62 13.41
C ALA A 225 -7.01 13.96 14.12
N ARG A 226 -6.96 14.04 15.45
CA ARG A 226 -5.76 13.63 16.20
C ARG A 226 -5.68 12.13 16.39
N ASN A 227 -6.81 11.47 16.63
CA ASN A 227 -6.87 10.05 16.96
C ASN A 227 -7.59 9.28 15.86
N CYS A 228 -6.85 8.83 14.85
CA CYS A 228 -7.39 8.01 13.77
C CYS A 228 -6.84 6.59 13.85
N ALA A 229 -7.72 5.59 13.77
CA ALA A 229 -7.35 4.19 13.64
C ALA A 229 -7.54 3.73 12.20
N ARG A 230 -6.66 2.86 11.70
CA ARG A 230 -6.81 2.30 10.36
C ARG A 230 -8.10 1.48 10.25
N LEU A 231 -8.89 1.70 9.20
CA LEU A 231 -9.93 0.75 8.78
C LEU A 231 -9.36 -0.22 7.76
N ALA A 232 -9.73 -1.49 7.87
CA ALA A 232 -9.41 -2.46 6.83
C ALA A 232 -10.25 -2.14 5.57
N GLY A 233 -9.60 -1.92 4.42
CA GLY A 233 -10.33 -1.75 3.15
C GLY A 233 -9.88 -0.61 2.23
N GLY A 234 -8.58 -0.35 2.09
CA GLY A 234 -8.08 0.51 1.01
C GLY A 234 -8.18 -0.16 -0.37
N GLN A 235 -8.29 0.63 -1.43
CA GLN A 235 -8.18 0.09 -2.79
C GLN A 235 -6.72 -0.26 -3.07
N ILE A 236 -6.45 -1.57 -3.20
CA ILE A 236 -5.20 -2.14 -3.70
C ILE A 236 -5.49 -2.69 -5.10
N SER A 237 -6.02 -1.84 -5.98
CA SER A 237 -6.24 -2.20 -7.38
C SER A 237 -4.97 -1.90 -8.19
N SER A 238 -4.93 -2.39 -9.43
CA SER A 238 -3.88 -2.06 -10.39
C SER A 238 -3.88 -0.58 -10.82
N ASP A 239 -4.86 0.21 -10.37
CA ASP A 239 -4.92 1.65 -10.59
C ASP A 239 -3.74 2.31 -9.86
N PRO A 240 -3.04 3.32 -10.43
CA PRO A 240 -2.07 4.12 -9.68
C PRO A 240 -2.69 4.84 -8.47
N GLY A 241 -3.99 5.11 -8.47
CA GLY A 241 -4.70 5.76 -7.36
C GLY A 241 -4.74 4.92 -6.09
N ARG A 242 -4.67 5.59 -4.92
CA ARG A 242 -4.79 4.95 -3.61
C ARG A 242 -5.75 5.72 -2.72
N SER A 243 -6.67 5.00 -2.07
CA SER A 243 -7.55 5.56 -1.03
C SER A 243 -7.20 4.95 0.33
N VAL A 244 -7.00 5.82 1.31
CA VAL A 244 -6.78 5.47 2.72
C VAL A 244 -8.02 5.87 3.51
N LYS A 245 -8.63 4.90 4.19
CA LYS A 245 -9.75 5.13 5.11
C LYS A 245 -9.30 4.94 6.55
N LEU A 246 -9.51 5.97 7.36
CA LEU A 246 -9.22 5.94 8.79
C LEU A 246 -10.48 6.23 9.57
N ARG A 247 -10.74 5.45 10.61
CA ARG A 247 -11.77 5.72 11.59
C ARG A 247 -11.29 6.80 12.53
N ILE A 248 -12.07 7.86 12.68
CA ILE A 248 -11.84 8.90 13.67
C ILE A 248 -12.34 8.38 15.02
N LEU A 249 -11.50 8.50 16.06
CA LEU A 249 -11.82 8.15 17.43
C LEU A 249 -12.12 9.42 18.23
N PRO A 250 -13.01 9.37 19.22
CA PRO A 250 -13.29 10.51 20.09
C PRO A 250 -12.03 11.08 20.70
N ASP A 251 -11.90 12.40 20.71
CA ASP A 251 -10.80 13.14 21.32
C ASP A 251 -11.38 14.11 22.34
N VAL A 252 -11.03 13.92 23.61
CA VAL A 252 -11.49 14.78 24.72
C VAL A 252 -10.99 16.23 24.60
N THR A 253 -10.03 16.47 23.71
CA THR A 253 -9.47 17.80 23.46
C THR A 253 -10.12 18.50 22.27
N ASP A 254 -10.97 17.82 21.51
CA ASP A 254 -11.82 18.50 20.55
C ASP A 254 -13.09 19.01 21.26
N GLY A 255 -13.47 20.25 20.97
CA GLY A 255 -14.70 20.83 21.53
C GLY A 255 -15.99 20.26 20.90
N THR A 256 -15.90 19.27 20.00
CA THR A 256 -17.04 18.78 19.20
C THR A 256 -17.59 17.44 19.70
N GLY A 257 -16.79 16.66 20.44
CA GLY A 257 -17.07 15.30 20.85
C GLY A 257 -16.92 14.25 19.74
N LEU A 258 -16.56 14.65 18.51
CA LEU A 258 -16.59 13.80 17.31
C LEU A 258 -15.22 13.21 16.92
N GLY A 259 -14.14 13.61 17.58
CA GLY A 259 -12.76 13.21 17.28
C GLY A 259 -12.04 14.10 16.27
N TYR A 260 -12.70 15.14 15.73
CA TYR A 260 -12.15 16.04 14.72
C TYR A 260 -12.61 17.49 14.87
N GLN A 261 -11.83 18.40 14.29
CA GLN A 261 -12.09 19.84 14.25
C GLN A 261 -11.97 20.36 12.82
N ILE A 262 -12.90 21.24 12.43
CA ILE A 262 -12.84 22.01 11.19
C ILE A 262 -12.83 23.49 11.58
N ILE A 263 -11.82 24.22 11.13
CA ILE A 263 -11.64 25.63 11.44
C ILE A 263 -11.57 26.38 10.11
N ASP A 264 -12.52 27.29 9.92
CA ASP A 264 -12.58 28.17 8.74
C ASP A 264 -12.07 29.56 9.11
N THR A 265 -11.16 30.08 8.30
CA THR A 265 -10.56 31.40 8.45
C THR A 265 -10.83 32.19 7.17
N PRO A 266 -11.43 33.38 7.26
CA PRO A 266 -11.57 34.26 6.10
C PRO A 266 -10.21 34.54 5.48
N LEU A 267 -10.11 34.47 4.15
CA LEU A 267 -8.93 34.99 3.47
C LEU A 267 -8.95 36.51 3.64
N GLU A 268 -7.84 37.09 4.11
CA GLU A 268 -7.69 38.55 4.08
C GLU A 268 -7.82 38.99 2.63
N THR A 269 -8.92 39.71 2.33
CA THR A 269 -9.05 40.40 1.05
C THR A 269 -7.91 41.40 0.98
N ALA A 270 -7.05 41.29 -0.04
CA ALA A 270 -6.01 42.27 -0.30
C ALA A 270 -6.64 43.67 -0.26
N ALA A 271 -6.17 44.47 0.70
CA ALA A 271 -6.55 45.88 0.84
C ALA A 271 -6.02 46.71 -0.34
#